data_AF-A0A0K9YXW3-F1
#
_entry.id   AF-A0A0K9YXW3-F1
#
_cell.length_a   1.000
_cell.length_b   1.000
_cell.length_c   1.000
_cell.angle_alpha   90.00
_cell.angle_beta   90.00
_cell.angle_gamma   90.00
#
_symmetry.space_group_name_H-M   'P 1'
#
loop_
_entity.id
_entity.type
_entity.pdbx_description
1 polymer ?
#
loop_
_entity_poly.entity_id
_entity_poly.type
_entity_poly.pdbx_seq_one_letter_code
_entity_poly.pdbx_strand_id
1 'polypeptide(L)'
;MKKIVSSLVVIGLLFGVISVVSAEGNQAVAVKQTKEEKTAHQLEKWQNRAAKLGIMQTGQTLEQLKEAVHAAKVEQRAKAETKRSEKAAKWGIETTGKTNKEVKTAIREAKAAHQAAKKEEKTAKKEARTAKQAEQSAKRAEKAANWGMDPADKSAKQLKEEIQSKKAAKQAEKKAQKKQDKKKQDKK
;
A
#
# COMPACT_ATOMS: atom_id res chain seq x y z
N MET A 1 57.86 18.16 31.29
CA MET A 1 58.11 16.95 32.13
C MET A 1 57.00 15.94 31.80
N LYS A 2 57.20 14.73 31.27
CA LYS A 2 58.32 13.77 31.27
C LYS A 2 58.32 12.94 29.96
N LYS A 3 59.49 12.93 29.30
CA LYS A 3 60.22 11.81 28.65
C LYS A 3 59.63 11.05 27.46
N ILE A 4 60.27 11.31 26.31
CA ILE A 4 60.47 10.42 25.16
C ILE A 4 61.50 9.33 25.57
N VAL A 5 61.42 8.11 25.00
CA VAL A 5 62.55 7.28 24.49
C VAL A 5 62.12 5.80 24.28
N SER A 6 62.49 5.27 23.11
CA SER A 6 62.73 3.87 22.72
C SER A 6 61.60 2.86 22.55
N SER A 7 61.43 2.37 21.31
CA SER A 7 62.08 1.09 20.97
C SER A 7 62.20 0.93 19.46
N LEU A 8 63.45 0.79 19.02
CA LEU A 8 63.92 0.51 17.68
C LEU A 8 64.06 -1.02 17.59
N VAL A 9 63.21 -1.69 16.83
CA VAL A 9 63.43 -3.09 16.44
C VAL A 9 63.53 -3.11 14.92
N VAL A 10 64.78 -3.00 14.46
CA VAL A 10 65.19 -3.44 13.13
C VAL A 10 65.43 -4.94 13.23
N ILE A 11 64.63 -5.73 12.52
CA ILE A 11 65.04 -7.07 12.08
C ILE A 11 64.69 -7.12 10.59
N GLY A 12 65.72 -6.92 9.78
CA GLY A 12 65.66 -7.28 8.37
C GLY A 12 65.59 -8.79 8.23
N LEU A 13 64.83 -9.25 7.25
CA LEU A 13 65.12 -10.50 6.58
C LEU A 13 65.01 -10.24 5.08
N LEU A 14 66.15 -10.43 4.42
CA LEU A 14 66.31 -10.42 2.98
C LEU A 14 65.36 -11.44 2.34
N PHE A 15 64.79 -11.08 1.18
CA PHE A 15 64.94 -11.75 -0.12
C PHE A 15 63.76 -11.37 -1.02
N GLY A 16 64.06 -10.71 -2.14
CA GLY A 16 63.08 -10.37 -3.17
C GLY A 16 63.62 -9.34 -4.16
N VAL A 17 64.71 -9.67 -4.83
CA VAL A 17 65.28 -8.90 -5.94
C VAL A 17 64.29 -8.85 -7.09
N ILE A 18 63.89 -7.67 -7.56
CA ILE A 18 63.62 -7.45 -8.99
C ILE A 18 64.16 -6.06 -9.38
N SER A 19 65.32 -6.05 -10.02
CA SER A 19 65.67 -4.95 -10.93
C SER A 19 64.90 -5.14 -12.23
N VAL A 20 64.41 -4.05 -12.81
CA VAL A 20 64.80 -3.59 -14.15
C VAL A 20 64.19 -2.22 -14.40
N VAL A 21 65.06 -1.29 -14.79
CA VAL A 21 64.76 0.01 -15.38
C VAL A 21 64.03 -0.18 -16.72
N SER A 22 63.03 0.63 -17.01
CA SER A 22 62.76 1.07 -18.39
C SER A 22 62.00 2.39 -18.36
N ALA A 23 62.70 3.43 -18.81
CA ALA A 23 62.12 4.64 -19.35
C ALA A 23 61.46 4.31 -20.70
N GLU A 24 60.46 5.12 -21.06
CA GLU A 24 59.82 5.17 -22.37
C GLU A 24 58.87 4.00 -22.75
N GLY A 25 57.69 4.38 -23.24
CA GLY A 25 56.83 3.47 -24.02
C GLY A 25 55.53 3.04 -23.34
N ASN A 26 54.52 3.90 -23.48
CA ASN A 26 53.11 3.57 -23.66
C ASN A 26 52.76 2.06 -23.71
N GLN A 27 52.39 1.47 -22.57
CA GLN A 27 51.64 0.21 -22.56
C GLN A 27 50.56 0.22 -21.48
N ALA A 28 49.32 0.06 -21.92
CA ALA A 28 48.19 -0.26 -21.08
C ALA A 28 48.52 -1.51 -20.25
N VAL A 29 48.66 -1.31 -18.93
CA VAL A 29 48.92 -2.40 -17.98
C VAL A 29 47.65 -3.22 -17.88
N ALA A 30 47.52 -4.23 -18.74
CA ALA A 30 46.57 -5.31 -18.55
C ALA A 30 47.07 -6.14 -17.35
N VAL A 31 46.64 -5.77 -16.15
CA VAL A 31 46.88 -6.51 -14.91
C VAL A 31 46.27 -7.91 -15.06
N LYS A 32 47.10 -8.88 -15.46
CA LYS A 32 46.74 -10.30 -15.41
C LYS A 32 46.67 -10.71 -13.94
N GLN A 33 45.49 -10.60 -13.35
CA GLN A 33 45.24 -11.08 -11.99
C GLN A 33 45.72 -12.54 -11.86
N THR A 34 46.58 -12.77 -10.87
CA THR A 34 47.09 -14.10 -10.55
C THR A 34 45.93 -15.01 -10.11
N LYS A 35 46.09 -16.33 -10.23
CA LYS A 35 45.03 -17.30 -9.85
C LYS A 35 44.54 -17.09 -8.41
N GLU A 36 45.43 -16.66 -7.52
CA GLU A 36 45.18 -16.41 -6.10
C GLU A 36 44.27 -15.20 -5.86
N GLU A 37 44.49 -14.08 -6.56
CA GLU A 37 43.60 -12.90 -6.49
C GLU A 37 42.18 -13.22 -6.96
N LYS A 38 42.04 -14.02 -8.02
CA LYS A 38 40.73 -14.44 -8.53
C LYS A 38 39.97 -15.30 -7.52
N THR A 39 40.67 -16.21 -6.83
CA THR A 39 40.05 -17.05 -5.79
C THR A 39 39.65 -16.24 -4.56
N ALA A 40 40.48 -15.28 -4.13
CA ALA A 40 40.16 -14.37 -3.03
C ALA A 40 38.93 -13.51 -3.35
N HIS A 41 38.88 -12.92 -4.55
CA HIS A 41 37.75 -12.11 -4.99
C HIS A 41 36.45 -12.93 -5.12
N GLN A 42 36.54 -14.18 -5.60
CA GLN A 42 35.40 -15.09 -5.62
C GLN A 42 34.90 -15.37 -4.20
N LEU A 43 35.80 -15.69 -3.28
CA LEU A 43 35.45 -16.00 -1.89
C LEU A 43 34.74 -14.81 -1.23
N GLU A 44 35.28 -13.61 -1.36
CA GLU A 44 34.67 -12.38 -0.86
C GLU A 44 33.26 -12.15 -1.44
N LYS A 45 33.08 -12.37 -2.75
CA LYS A 45 31.77 -12.25 -3.41
C LYS A 45 30.74 -13.24 -2.86
N TRP A 46 31.15 -14.49 -2.59
CA TRP A 46 30.27 -15.51 -2.04
C TRP A 46 29.97 -15.30 -0.56
N GLN A 47 30.95 -14.85 0.23
CA GLN A 47 30.72 -14.38 1.59
C GLN A 47 29.71 -13.24 1.60
N ASN A 48 29.89 -12.20 0.78
CA ASN A 48 28.93 -11.08 0.67
C ASN A 48 27.51 -11.53 0.30
N ARG A 49 27.35 -12.56 -0.54
CA ARG A 49 26.04 -13.16 -0.85
C ARG A 49 25.47 -13.94 0.32
N ALA A 50 26.29 -14.72 1.02
CA ALA A 50 25.91 -15.46 2.20
C ALA A 50 25.43 -14.53 3.32
N ALA A 51 26.15 -13.43 3.58
CA ALA A 51 25.73 -12.39 4.54
C ALA A 51 24.36 -11.79 4.18
N LYS A 52 24.13 -11.44 2.92
CA LYS A 52 22.82 -10.93 2.46
C LYS A 52 21.67 -11.90 2.65
N LEU A 53 21.97 -13.20 2.69
CA LEU A 53 21.00 -14.26 2.93
C LEU A 53 20.95 -14.71 4.40
N GLY A 54 21.75 -14.11 5.29
CA GLY A 54 21.82 -14.45 6.71
C GLY A 54 22.53 -15.79 7.00
N ILE A 55 23.37 -16.27 6.08
CA ILE A 55 24.10 -17.53 6.21
C ILE A 55 25.41 -17.26 6.97
N MET A 56 25.71 -18.10 7.96
CA MET A 56 26.93 -18.02 8.77
C MET A 56 28.16 -18.37 7.91
N GLN A 57 29.17 -17.49 7.90
CA GLN A 57 30.30 -17.56 6.94
C GLN A 57 31.58 -18.17 7.53
N THR A 58 31.64 -18.37 8.85
CA THR A 58 32.87 -18.72 9.57
C THR A 58 33.35 -20.13 9.24
N GLY A 59 34.61 -20.24 8.79
CA GLY A 59 35.28 -21.51 8.53
C GLY A 59 34.81 -22.26 7.29
N GLN A 60 33.96 -21.67 6.44
CA GLN A 60 33.44 -22.33 5.25
C GLN A 60 34.37 -22.16 4.04
N THR A 61 34.50 -23.24 3.25
CA THR A 61 35.18 -23.18 1.96
C THR A 61 34.30 -22.49 0.89
N LEU A 62 34.91 -22.08 -0.22
CA LEU A 62 34.20 -21.46 -1.34
C LEU A 62 33.04 -22.33 -1.85
N GLU A 63 33.25 -23.64 -1.95
CA GLU A 63 32.24 -24.60 -2.43
C GLU A 63 31.08 -24.74 -1.43
N GLN A 64 31.39 -24.82 -0.13
CA GLN A 64 30.36 -24.85 0.93
C GLN A 64 29.52 -23.57 0.94
N LEU A 65 30.14 -22.40 0.77
CA LEU A 65 29.44 -21.11 0.65
C LEU A 65 28.53 -21.06 -0.58
N LYS A 66 28.99 -21.56 -1.73
CA LYS A 66 28.18 -21.63 -2.96
C LYS A 66 26.94 -22.49 -2.76
N GLU A 67 27.13 -23.68 -2.19
CA GLU A 67 26.05 -24.63 -1.95
C GLU A 67 25.04 -24.08 -0.94
N ALA A 68 25.51 -23.52 0.17
CA ALA A 68 24.67 -22.88 1.17
C ALA A 68 23.86 -21.71 0.59
N VAL A 69 24.50 -20.84 -0.20
CA VAL A 69 23.83 -19.73 -0.89
C VAL A 69 22.80 -20.24 -1.91
N HIS A 70 23.11 -21.32 -2.63
CA HIS A 70 22.18 -21.92 -3.57
C HIS A 70 20.97 -22.51 -2.86
N ALA A 71 21.17 -23.30 -1.81
CA ALA A 71 20.12 -23.88 -0.98
C ALA A 71 19.20 -22.80 -0.39
N ALA A 72 19.77 -21.76 0.23
CA ALA A 72 19.00 -20.65 0.76
C ALA A 72 18.19 -19.92 -0.32
N LYS A 73 18.74 -19.79 -1.54
CA LYS A 73 18.03 -19.16 -2.66
C LYS A 73 16.87 -20.01 -3.18
N VAL A 74 17.03 -21.34 -3.21
CA VAL A 74 15.96 -22.28 -3.54
C VAL A 74 14.85 -22.18 -2.51
N GLU A 75 15.19 -22.17 -1.22
CA GLU A 75 14.22 -22.03 -0.14
C GLU A 75 13.47 -20.68 -0.19
N GLN A 76 14.19 -19.57 -0.41
CA GLN A 76 13.55 -18.26 -0.58
C GLN A 76 12.64 -18.21 -1.80
N ARG A 77 13.04 -18.86 -2.91
CA ARG A 77 12.18 -18.96 -4.10
C ARG A 77 10.91 -19.75 -3.80
N ALA A 78 11.00 -20.89 -3.12
CA ALA A 78 9.84 -21.66 -2.70
C ALA A 78 8.89 -20.83 -1.81
N LYS A 79 9.44 -20.13 -0.80
CA LYS A 79 8.67 -19.20 0.07
C LYS A 79 8.03 -18.03 -0.71
N ALA A 80 8.69 -17.55 -1.76
CA ALA A 80 8.15 -16.49 -2.60
C ALA A 80 7.05 -17.01 -3.54
N GLU A 81 7.18 -18.25 -4.02
CA GLU A 81 6.18 -18.96 -4.81
C GLU A 81 4.89 -19.13 -4.01
N THR A 82 4.97 -19.69 -2.79
CA THR A 82 3.81 -19.92 -1.92
C THR A 82 3.07 -18.61 -1.61
N LYS A 83 3.79 -17.56 -1.19
CA LYS A 83 3.20 -16.23 -0.96
C LYS A 83 2.56 -15.62 -2.20
N ARG A 84 3.05 -15.94 -3.40
CA ARG A 84 2.47 -15.46 -4.66
C ARG A 84 1.20 -16.25 -4.99
N SER A 85 1.21 -17.56 -4.81
CA SER A 85 0.04 -18.42 -5.00
C SER A 85 -1.08 -18.09 -4.02
N GLU A 86 -0.78 -17.85 -2.74
CA GLU A 86 -1.75 -17.37 -1.76
C GLU A 86 -2.37 -16.02 -2.17
N LYS A 87 -1.55 -15.11 -2.69
CA LYS A 87 -2.06 -13.83 -3.21
C LYS A 87 -2.94 -14.06 -4.42
N ALA A 88 -2.52 -14.89 -5.37
CA ALA A 88 -3.31 -15.21 -6.55
C ALA A 88 -4.68 -15.80 -6.16
N ALA A 89 -4.71 -16.76 -5.22
CA ALA A 89 -5.93 -17.36 -4.69
C ALA A 89 -6.88 -16.33 -4.07
N LYS A 90 -6.35 -15.36 -3.30
CA LYS A 90 -7.16 -14.25 -2.74
C LYS A 90 -7.83 -13.38 -3.81
N TRP A 91 -7.27 -13.34 -5.02
CA TRP A 91 -7.82 -12.62 -6.16
C TRP A 91 -8.55 -13.55 -7.15
N GLY A 92 -8.75 -14.82 -6.81
CA GLY A 92 -9.41 -15.81 -7.68
C GLY A 92 -8.60 -16.20 -8.92
N ILE A 93 -7.28 -16.04 -8.88
CA ILE A 93 -6.39 -16.29 -10.02
C ILE A 93 -5.83 -17.71 -9.93
N GLU A 94 -6.17 -18.53 -10.92
CA GLU A 94 -5.55 -19.84 -11.17
C GLU A 94 -4.06 -19.66 -11.48
N THR A 95 -3.18 -20.31 -10.71
CA THR A 95 -1.71 -20.28 -10.90
C THR A 95 -1.18 -21.49 -11.65
N THR A 96 -1.99 -22.53 -11.82
CA THR A 96 -1.63 -23.77 -12.51
C THR A 96 -1.18 -23.47 -13.95
N GLY A 97 0.01 -23.97 -14.33
CA GLY A 97 0.56 -23.78 -15.68
C GLY A 97 1.07 -22.37 -16.00
N LYS A 98 1.01 -21.42 -15.06
CA LYS A 98 1.48 -20.04 -15.29
C LYS A 98 2.87 -19.79 -14.73
N THR A 99 3.63 -18.97 -15.43
CA THR A 99 4.90 -18.44 -14.95
C THR A 99 4.68 -17.40 -13.85
N ASN A 100 5.70 -17.24 -13.01
CA ASN A 100 5.73 -16.22 -11.96
C ASN A 100 5.46 -14.78 -12.44
N LYS A 101 5.83 -14.48 -13.69
CA LYS A 101 5.58 -13.16 -14.29
C LYS A 101 4.10 -13.00 -14.60
N GLU A 102 3.48 -14.01 -15.23
CA GLU A 102 2.06 -13.99 -15.58
C GLU A 102 1.17 -13.90 -14.35
N VAL A 103 1.45 -14.69 -13.30
CA VAL A 103 0.71 -14.61 -12.04
C VAL A 103 0.79 -13.22 -11.42
N LYS A 104 1.98 -12.58 -11.47
CA LYS A 104 2.16 -11.21 -10.96
C LYS A 104 1.37 -10.18 -11.77
N THR A 105 1.33 -10.33 -13.09
CA THR A 105 0.55 -9.46 -13.98
C THR A 105 -0.94 -9.62 -13.72
N ALA A 106 -1.44 -10.86 -13.67
CA ALA A 106 -2.84 -11.15 -13.37
C ALA A 106 -3.27 -10.57 -12.01
N ILE A 107 -2.43 -10.66 -10.97
CA ILE A 107 -2.72 -10.05 -9.66
C ILE A 107 -2.84 -8.53 -9.76
N ARG A 108 -2.02 -7.88 -10.59
CA ARG A 108 -2.08 -6.42 -10.78
C ARG A 108 -3.35 -6.02 -11.52
N GLU A 109 -3.72 -6.75 -12.56
CA GLU A 109 -4.93 -6.53 -13.34
C GLU A 109 -6.18 -6.72 -12.48
N ALA A 110 -6.26 -7.81 -11.71
CA ALA A 110 -7.37 -8.05 -10.78
C ALA A 110 -7.51 -6.92 -9.74
N LYS A 111 -6.38 -6.42 -9.21
CA LYS A 111 -6.37 -5.25 -8.32
C LYS A 111 -6.88 -3.99 -8.99
N ALA A 112 -6.43 -3.72 -10.22
CA ALA A 112 -6.84 -2.54 -10.97
C ALA A 112 -8.34 -2.57 -11.29
N ALA A 113 -8.84 -3.72 -11.76
CA ALA A 113 -10.26 -3.94 -12.05
C ALA A 113 -11.13 -3.74 -10.79
N HIS A 114 -10.74 -4.33 -9.66
CA HIS A 114 -11.48 -4.15 -8.40
C HIS A 114 -11.48 -2.68 -7.93
N GLN A 115 -10.37 -1.95 -8.12
CA GLN A 115 -10.32 -0.52 -7.80
C GLN A 115 -11.21 0.32 -8.72
N ALA A 116 -11.26 0.00 -10.01
CA ALA A 116 -12.15 0.66 -10.96
C ALA A 116 -13.63 0.41 -10.58
N ALA A 117 -14.01 -0.86 -10.34
CA ALA A 117 -15.35 -1.23 -9.90
C ALA A 117 -15.76 -0.51 -8.60
N LYS A 118 -14.86 -0.41 -7.61
CA LYS A 118 -15.13 0.35 -6.38
C LYS A 118 -15.29 1.85 -6.61
N LYS A 119 -14.63 2.43 -7.60
CA LYS A 119 -14.81 3.85 -7.94
C LYS A 119 -16.17 4.07 -8.58
N GLU A 120 -16.56 3.21 -9.53
CA GLU A 120 -17.86 3.24 -10.19
C GLU A 120 -19.02 3.01 -9.20
N GLU A 121 -18.88 2.06 -8.27
CA GLU A 121 -19.87 1.83 -7.22
C GLU A 121 -20.03 3.08 -6.33
N LYS A 122 -18.91 3.74 -5.98
CA LYS A 122 -18.94 4.96 -5.17
C LYS A 122 -19.58 6.13 -5.91
N THR A 123 -19.32 6.30 -7.21
CA THR A 123 -19.95 7.35 -8.00
C THR A 123 -21.45 7.09 -8.15
N ALA A 124 -21.84 5.86 -8.51
CA ALA A 124 -23.24 5.47 -8.60
C ALA A 124 -23.98 5.64 -7.27
N LYS A 125 -23.35 5.28 -6.14
CA LYS A 125 -23.93 5.49 -4.80
C LYS A 125 -24.07 6.98 -4.44
N LYS A 126 -23.12 7.82 -4.86
CA LYS A 126 -23.19 9.26 -4.65
C LYS A 126 -24.33 9.88 -5.46
N GLU A 127 -24.43 9.52 -6.73
CA GLU A 127 -25.49 9.98 -7.64
C GLU A 127 -26.88 9.51 -7.18
N ALA A 128 -27.02 8.26 -6.76
CA ALA A 128 -28.26 7.76 -6.19
C ALA A 128 -28.66 8.51 -4.90
N ARG A 129 -27.69 8.92 -4.09
CA ARG A 129 -27.94 9.67 -2.85
C ARG A 129 -28.33 11.13 -3.15
N THR A 130 -27.69 11.78 -4.11
CA THR A 130 -28.06 13.13 -4.52
C THR A 130 -29.44 13.16 -5.18
N ALA A 131 -29.76 12.18 -6.04
CA ALA A 131 -31.10 12.04 -6.63
C ALA A 131 -32.19 11.85 -5.55
N LYS A 132 -31.98 10.94 -4.58
CA LYS A 132 -32.91 10.76 -3.45
C LYS A 132 -33.07 12.02 -2.61
N GLN A 133 -31.99 12.77 -2.41
CA GLN A 133 -32.05 14.02 -1.65
C GLN A 133 -32.84 15.09 -2.40
N ALA A 134 -32.62 15.24 -3.71
CA ALA A 134 -33.35 16.15 -4.58
C ALA A 134 -34.86 15.82 -4.61
N GLU A 135 -35.21 14.54 -4.74
CA GLU A 135 -36.59 14.06 -4.69
C GLU A 135 -37.26 14.37 -3.34
N GLN A 136 -36.54 14.15 -2.23
CA GLN A 136 -37.06 14.47 -0.90
C GLN A 136 -37.25 15.97 -0.68
N SER A 137 -36.37 16.83 -1.20
CA SER A 137 -36.58 18.28 -1.16
C SER A 137 -37.77 18.71 -2.01
N ALA A 138 -37.95 18.14 -3.20
CA ALA A 138 -39.09 18.45 -4.07
C ALA A 138 -40.43 18.08 -3.39
N LYS A 139 -40.53 16.87 -2.81
CA LYS A 139 -41.73 16.46 -2.06
C LYS A 139 -42.03 17.34 -0.84
N ARG A 140 -41.00 17.94 -0.22
CA ARG A 140 -41.18 18.88 0.89
C ARG A 140 -41.64 20.25 0.39
N ALA A 141 -41.06 20.73 -0.70
CA ALA A 141 -41.47 21.98 -1.34
C ALA A 141 -42.93 21.91 -1.81
N GLU A 142 -43.34 20.80 -2.45
CA GLU A 142 -44.73 20.55 -2.84
C GLU A 142 -45.68 20.52 -1.65
N LYS A 143 -45.31 19.82 -0.56
CA LYS A 143 -46.11 19.83 0.69
C LYS A 143 -46.18 21.21 1.30
N ALA A 144 -45.12 22.01 1.27
CA ALA A 144 -45.15 23.37 1.76
C ALA A 144 -46.11 24.24 0.96
N ALA A 145 -46.04 24.17 -0.37
CA ALA A 145 -46.93 24.88 -1.28
C ALA A 145 -48.41 24.51 -1.04
N ASN A 146 -48.72 23.21 -0.87
CA ASN A 146 -50.08 22.75 -0.55
C ASN A 146 -50.59 23.27 0.82
N TRP A 147 -49.69 23.64 1.73
CA TRP A 147 -50.04 24.26 3.01
C TRP A 147 -50.02 25.80 2.94
N GLY A 148 -49.94 26.38 1.75
CA GLY A 148 -49.89 27.82 1.53
C GLY A 148 -48.62 28.45 2.11
N MET A 149 -47.49 27.76 2.01
CA MET A 149 -46.17 28.28 2.36
C MET A 149 -45.37 28.48 1.08
N ASP A 150 -44.69 29.62 0.96
CA ASP A 150 -43.72 29.85 -0.10
C ASP A 150 -42.43 29.04 0.18
N PRO A 151 -42.03 28.12 -0.72
CA PRO A 151 -40.80 27.36 -0.56
C PRO A 151 -39.54 28.11 -1.03
N ALA A 152 -39.65 29.25 -1.72
CA ALA A 152 -38.54 29.90 -2.41
C ALA A 152 -37.40 30.35 -1.47
N ASP A 153 -37.74 30.76 -0.25
CA ASP A 153 -36.77 31.35 0.70
C ASP A 153 -36.41 30.44 1.90
N LYS A 154 -36.89 29.18 1.90
CA LYS A 154 -36.80 28.31 3.09
C LYS A 154 -36.04 27.02 2.82
N SER A 155 -35.10 26.71 3.71
CA SER A 155 -34.37 25.44 3.65
C SER A 155 -35.30 24.24 3.89
N ALA A 156 -34.91 23.07 3.39
CA ALA A 156 -35.66 21.81 3.58
C ALA A 156 -35.87 21.42 5.06
N LYS A 157 -35.07 21.98 5.99
CA LYS A 157 -35.23 21.81 7.44
C LYS A 157 -36.30 22.77 7.98
N GLN A 158 -36.23 24.04 7.61
CA GLN A 158 -37.22 25.06 7.99
C GLN A 158 -38.62 24.70 7.48
N LEU A 159 -38.73 24.26 6.21
CA LEU A 159 -40.00 23.79 5.64
C LEU A 159 -40.58 22.61 6.43
N LYS A 160 -39.74 21.69 6.94
CA LYS A 160 -40.21 20.55 7.73
C LYS A 160 -40.80 20.99 9.07
N GLU A 161 -40.09 21.87 9.78
CA GLU A 161 -40.51 22.40 11.07
C GLU A 161 -41.80 23.20 10.94
N GLU A 162 -41.90 24.05 9.92
CA GLU A 162 -43.08 24.88 9.71
C GLU A 162 -44.31 24.06 9.29
N ILE A 163 -44.16 23.07 8.40
CA ILE A 163 -45.24 22.13 8.04
C ILE A 163 -45.76 21.40 9.28
N GLN A 164 -44.86 20.97 10.19
CA GLN A 164 -45.27 20.31 11.43
C GLN A 164 -46.05 21.27 12.34
N SER A 165 -45.58 22.50 12.51
CA SER A 165 -46.25 23.53 13.30
C SER A 165 -47.64 23.87 12.74
N LYS A 166 -47.79 24.07 11.41
CA LYS A 166 -49.12 24.28 10.80
C LYS A 166 -50.03 23.06 10.96
N LYS A 167 -49.50 21.84 10.85
CA LYS A 167 -50.29 20.62 11.06
C LYS A 167 -50.81 20.51 12.49
N ALA A 168 -49.97 20.83 13.48
CA ALA A 168 -50.37 20.87 14.88
C ALA A 168 -51.44 21.94 15.14
N ALA A 169 -51.26 23.15 14.59
CA ALA A 169 -52.23 24.24 14.70
C ALA A 169 -53.60 23.86 14.12
N LYS A 170 -53.65 23.32 12.88
CA LYS A 170 -54.90 22.86 12.26
C LYS A 170 -55.60 21.76 13.06
N GLN A 171 -54.85 20.87 13.71
CA GLN A 171 -55.44 19.83 14.56
C GLN A 171 -55.98 20.40 15.86
N ALA A 172 -55.28 21.35 16.48
CA ALA A 172 -55.75 22.04 17.69
C ALA A 172 -57.04 22.82 17.41
N GLU A 173 -57.10 23.54 16.29
CA GLU A 173 -58.27 24.29 15.85
C GLU A 173 -59.47 23.37 15.59
N LYS A 174 -59.29 22.28 14.83
CA LYS A 174 -60.36 21.27 14.63
C LYS A 174 -60.86 20.66 15.94
N LYS A 175 -59.95 20.38 16.89
CA LYS A 175 -60.32 19.86 18.22
C LYS A 175 -61.07 20.90 19.05
N ALA A 176 -60.68 22.18 18.97
CA ALA A 176 -61.37 23.28 19.65
C ALA A 176 -62.76 23.50 19.08
N GLN A 177 -62.90 23.51 17.75
CA GLN A 177 -64.17 23.67 17.05
C GLN A 177 -65.14 22.52 17.37
N LYS A 178 -64.67 21.26 17.31
CA LYS A 178 -65.48 20.09 17.68
C LYS A 178 -65.96 20.13 19.14
N LYS A 179 -65.15 20.67 20.06
CA LYS A 179 -65.55 20.90 21.47
C LYS A 179 -66.58 22.02 21.59
N GLN A 180 -66.44 23.11 20.83
CA GLN A 180 -67.41 24.20 20.82
C GLN A 180 -68.75 23.77 20.22
N ASP A 181 -68.73 23.02 19.12
CA ASP A 181 -69.94 22.52 18.45
C ASP A 181 -70.69 21.51 19.32
N LYS A 182 -69.98 20.62 20.01
CA LYS A 182 -70.58 19.70 20.99
C LYS A 182 -71.21 20.46 22.17
N LYS A 183 -70.52 21.48 22.70
CA LYS A 183 -71.03 22.33 23.79
C LYS A 183 -72.23 23.20 23.38
N LYS A 184 -72.38 23.47 22.07
CA LYS A 184 -73.57 24.16 21.49
C LYS A 184 -74.72 23.18 21.25
N GLN A 185 -74.46 21.92 20.94
CA GLN A 185 -75.48 20.87 20.84
C GLN A 185 -76.03 20.45 22.21
N ASP A 186 -75.20 20.39 23.26
CA ASP A 186 -75.64 20.04 24.63
C ASP A 186 -76.44 21.18 25.33
N LYS A 187 -76.55 22.37 24.70
CA LYS A 187 -77.25 23.56 25.23
C LYS A 187 -78.56 23.90 24.49
N LYS A 188 -78.96 23.07 23.53
CA LYS A 188 -80.16 23.23 22.71
C LYS A 188 -81.15 22.13 23.06
#